data_AF-A0A7Y5HV83-F1
#
_entry.id   AF-A0A7Y5HV83-F1
#
_cell.length_a   1.000
_cell.length_b   1.000
_cell.length_c   1.000
_cell.angle_alpha   90.00
_cell.angle_beta   90.00
_cell.angle_gamma   90.00
#
_symmetry.space_group_name_H-M   'P 1'
#
loop_
_entity.id
_entity.type
_entity.pdbx_description
1 polymer ?
#
loop_
_entity_poly.entity_id
_entity_poly.type
_entity_poly.pdbx_seq_one_letter_code
_entity_poly.pdbx_strand_id
1 'polypeptide(L)'
;MSAEHVYRIATTGWLHCHGHQVEEVPAWPRLTHSALVVLDLDDVFTDVWRFEGKSEYAAALIEKRVRTEGLVEGAAHIVVHRLVKLPRGFQAFFSAISLELWQRCTQWAQEQADHCLVMMATGLLCHNVGTDQARVMLSQRRLMCFAQTEAGMVFGATQALGSGPAAMASAAKVLTANHNALLTRLGPEAVEWGVLWSTQTSDSDTCLEAVRSVLGGAPLAMPDQELVLAGERVHTVLPALAREAAGRHALNPSLERVAWRAERWVAPITVVTALVGLVLAIVGVMVGQMAEQQRTAGLNQRSELTALQDRIQAVATVEAPLKLLPVAEFSRAMDDGARHDPVAFLALLKAASGRDIHIQRVRLEAAVGQARSRAFRVDGVVAPGASTAVTRWVSQMVAAGWTLKAVDPTYPVPGAFSYELVAAATASGNVKP
;
A
#
# COMPACT_ATOMS: atom_id res chain seq x y z
N MET A 1 -23.57 2.60 12.23
CA MET A 1 -22.23 2.33 12.80
C MET A 1 -22.46 1.89 14.22
N SER A 2 -21.94 0.72 14.62
CA SER A 2 -22.08 0.24 16.01
C SER A 2 -21.51 1.29 16.96
N ALA A 3 -22.20 1.57 18.08
CA ALA A 3 -21.62 2.38 19.14
C ALA A 3 -20.35 1.66 19.59
N GLU A 4 -19.19 2.30 19.44
CA GLU A 4 -17.95 1.69 19.90
C GLU A 4 -17.87 1.81 21.43
N HIS A 5 -17.56 0.68 22.06
CA HIS A 5 -17.43 0.55 23.50
C HIS A 5 -15.96 0.63 23.90
N VAL A 6 -15.58 1.66 24.65
CA VAL A 6 -14.20 1.86 25.10
C VAL A 6 -14.14 1.90 26.62
N TYR A 7 -13.40 0.97 27.21
CA TYR A 7 -13.21 0.89 28.65
C TYR A 7 -11.87 1.51 29.03
N ARG A 8 -11.88 2.35 30.05
CA ARG A 8 -10.66 2.84 30.72
C ARG A 8 -10.53 2.14 32.06
N ILE A 9 -9.37 1.51 32.28
CA ILE A 9 -9.04 0.83 33.53
C ILE A 9 -7.94 1.64 34.22
N ALA A 10 -8.27 2.23 35.35
CA ALA A 10 -7.32 2.95 36.18
C ALA A 10 -7.40 2.47 37.63
N THR A 11 -6.40 2.85 38.43
CA THR A 11 -6.39 2.63 39.88
C THR A 11 -7.58 3.28 40.58
N THR A 12 -8.05 4.41 40.05
CA THR A 12 -9.19 5.16 40.60
C THR A 12 -10.55 4.56 40.27
N GLY A 13 -10.63 3.61 39.33
CA GLY A 13 -11.89 3.03 38.90
C GLY A 13 -11.91 2.63 37.43
N TRP A 14 -12.99 1.96 37.05
CA TRP A 14 -13.23 1.48 35.69
C TRP A 14 -14.34 2.31 35.07
N LEU A 15 -14.13 2.75 33.84
CA LEU A 15 -15.08 3.58 33.11
C LEU A 15 -15.43 2.91 31.79
N HIS A 16 -16.67 3.07 31.38
CA HIS A 16 -17.16 2.61 30.09
C HIS A 16 -17.66 3.81 29.29
N CYS A 17 -16.96 4.12 28.21
CA CYS A 17 -17.33 5.16 27.25
C CYS A 17 -18.10 4.51 26.10
N HIS A 18 -19.32 4.99 25.86
CA HIS A 18 -20.12 4.55 24.72
C HIS A 18 -20.97 5.72 24.18
N GLY A 19 -20.88 5.96 22.86
CA GLY A 19 -21.54 7.11 22.24
C GLY A 19 -21.05 8.43 22.85
N HIS A 20 -21.93 9.16 23.53
CA HIS A 20 -21.64 10.44 24.22
C HIS A 20 -21.75 10.32 25.75
N GLN A 21 -21.75 9.11 26.28
CA GLN A 21 -21.92 8.84 27.72
C GLN A 21 -20.69 8.11 28.28
N VAL A 22 -20.41 8.37 29.55
CA VAL A 22 -19.47 7.61 30.36
C VAL A 22 -20.16 7.18 31.65
N GLU A 23 -20.01 5.89 31.97
CA GLU A 23 -20.48 5.32 33.22
C GLU A 23 -19.34 4.65 33.98
N GLU A 24 -19.40 4.73 35.31
CA GLU A 24 -18.55 3.91 36.18
C GLU A 24 -19.07 2.48 36.19
N VAL A 25 -18.15 1.52 36.04
CA VAL A 25 -18.48 0.09 36.00
C VAL A 25 -17.71 -0.67 37.07
N PRO A 26 -18.23 -1.80 37.57
CA PRO A 26 -17.47 -2.64 38.49
C PRO A 26 -16.20 -3.17 37.83
N ALA A 27 -15.18 -3.43 38.65
CA ALA A 27 -13.95 -4.04 38.18
C ALA A 27 -14.21 -5.44 37.59
N TRP A 28 -13.52 -5.77 36.49
CA TRP A 28 -13.64 -7.06 35.79
C TRP A 28 -15.07 -7.34 35.30
N PRO A 29 -15.69 -6.42 34.55
CA PRO A 29 -17.05 -6.63 34.04
C PRO A 29 -17.05 -7.75 33.00
N ARG A 30 -18.20 -8.41 32.85
CA ARG A 30 -18.43 -9.31 31.72
C ARG A 30 -18.97 -8.49 30.56
N LEU A 31 -18.24 -8.50 29.44
CA LEU A 31 -18.57 -7.74 28.25
C LEU A 31 -19.61 -8.49 27.41
N THR A 32 -20.60 -7.76 26.93
CA THR A 32 -21.66 -8.27 26.04
C THR A 32 -21.55 -7.70 24.62
N HIS A 33 -20.45 -6.99 24.35
CA HIS A 33 -20.17 -6.31 23.09
C HIS A 33 -18.66 -6.34 22.82
N SER A 34 -18.27 -6.13 21.57
CA SER A 34 -16.88 -5.87 21.20
C SER A 34 -16.39 -4.57 21.83
N ALA A 35 -15.21 -4.61 22.44
CA ALA A 35 -14.69 -3.53 23.26
C ALA A 35 -13.19 -3.27 23.04
N LEU A 36 -12.82 -2.00 23.21
CA LEU A 36 -11.44 -1.56 23.34
C LEU A 36 -11.17 -1.24 24.80
N VAL A 37 -10.09 -1.77 25.36
CA VAL A 37 -9.77 -1.62 26.78
C VAL A 37 -8.41 -0.94 26.89
N VAL A 38 -8.38 0.21 27.56
CA VAL A 38 -7.18 1.01 27.77
C VAL A 38 -6.78 0.94 29.25
N LEU A 39 -5.63 0.35 29.51
CA LEU A 39 -4.97 0.30 30.80
C LEU A 39 -4.25 1.64 31.04
N ASP A 40 -4.84 2.48 31.89
CA ASP A 40 -4.37 3.80 32.29
C ASP A 40 -3.93 3.77 33.76
N LEU A 41 -2.84 3.05 34.00
CA LEU A 41 -2.34 2.69 35.31
C LEU A 41 -1.19 3.63 35.73
N ASP A 42 -1.31 4.20 36.93
CA ASP A 42 -0.37 5.20 37.43
C ASP A 42 0.91 4.58 38.03
N ASP A 43 0.82 3.34 38.50
CA ASP A 43 1.87 2.58 39.18
C ASP A 43 2.80 1.80 38.22
N VAL A 44 2.55 1.87 36.92
CA VAL A 44 3.35 1.17 35.91
C VAL A 44 4.59 1.97 35.52
N PHE A 45 5.76 1.41 35.82
CA PHE A 45 7.03 1.97 35.39
C PHE A 45 7.09 2.03 33.86
N THR A 46 7.37 3.20 33.31
CA THR A 46 7.40 3.46 31.86
C THR A 46 8.58 4.36 31.55
N ASP A 47 9.38 3.99 30.56
CA ASP A 47 10.55 4.77 30.17
C ASP A 47 11.02 4.46 28.74
N VAL A 48 11.97 5.25 28.26
CA VAL A 48 12.72 5.03 27.03
C VAL A 48 14.16 4.67 27.37
N TRP A 49 14.56 3.44 27.07
CA TRP A 49 15.93 3.00 27.29
C TRP A 49 16.64 2.61 26.02
N ARG A 50 17.96 2.79 26.02
CA ARG A 50 18.87 2.35 24.98
C ARG A 50 19.66 1.14 25.45
N PHE A 51 19.78 0.16 24.57
CA PHE A 51 20.51 -1.08 24.79
C PHE A 51 21.45 -1.37 23.63
N GLU A 52 22.55 -2.05 23.91
CA GLU A 52 23.38 -2.69 22.90
C GLU A 52 22.86 -4.11 22.60
N GLY A 53 23.05 -4.59 21.37
CA GLY A 53 22.69 -5.95 20.95
C GLY A 53 21.43 -6.05 20.08
N LYS A 54 20.88 -7.27 19.96
CA LYS A 54 19.76 -7.57 19.05
C LYS A 54 18.42 -7.18 19.67
N SER A 55 17.59 -6.50 18.88
CA SER A 55 16.24 -6.05 19.28
C SER A 55 15.27 -7.19 19.61
N GLU A 56 15.53 -8.41 19.14
CA GLU A 56 14.74 -9.62 19.44
C GLU A 56 14.72 -9.94 20.94
N TYR A 57 15.77 -9.55 21.67
CA TYR A 57 15.87 -9.75 23.11
C TYR A 57 15.45 -8.52 23.92
N ALA A 58 14.79 -7.53 23.30
CA ALA A 58 14.47 -6.26 23.94
C ALA A 58 13.72 -6.44 25.26
N ALA A 59 12.62 -7.20 25.24
CA ALA A 59 11.82 -7.44 26.44
C ALA A 59 12.65 -8.08 27.57
N ALA A 60 13.48 -9.08 27.26
CA ALA A 60 14.31 -9.76 28.25
C ALA A 60 15.43 -8.87 28.82
N LEU A 61 16.06 -8.05 27.97
CA LEU A 61 17.10 -7.10 28.39
C LEU A 61 16.53 -5.99 29.28
N ILE A 62 15.35 -5.48 28.91
CA ILE A 62 14.61 -4.48 29.69
C ILE A 62 14.21 -5.06 31.03
N GLU A 63 13.58 -6.24 31.04
CA GLU A 63 13.12 -6.92 32.27
C GLU A 63 14.28 -7.13 33.24
N LYS A 64 15.40 -7.67 32.75
CA LYS A 64 16.60 -7.86 33.57
C LYS A 64 17.07 -6.56 34.20
N ARG A 65 17.10 -5.46 33.43
CA ARG A 65 17.56 -4.16 33.92
C ARG A 65 16.59 -3.52 34.90
N VAL A 66 15.29 -3.52 34.61
CA VAL A 66 14.21 -3.06 35.50
C VAL A 66 14.31 -3.77 36.86
N ARG A 67 14.50 -5.09 36.85
CA ARG A 67 14.66 -5.89 38.07
C ARG A 67 15.96 -5.55 38.81
N THR A 68 17.06 -5.38 38.09
CA THR A 68 18.38 -5.06 38.67
C THR A 68 18.39 -3.69 39.35
N GLU A 69 17.70 -2.71 38.75
CA GLU A 69 17.57 -1.35 39.30
C GLU A 69 16.47 -1.24 40.38
N GLY A 70 15.72 -2.31 40.66
CA GLY A 70 14.66 -2.32 41.68
C GLY A 70 13.47 -1.41 41.34
N LEU A 71 13.19 -1.18 40.06
CA LEU A 71 12.16 -0.25 39.60
C LEU A 71 10.74 -0.85 39.63
N VAL A 72 10.65 -2.17 39.79
CA VAL A 72 9.38 -2.89 39.97
C VAL A 72 9.55 -3.91 41.09
N GLU A 73 8.47 -4.16 41.81
CA GLU A 73 8.41 -5.20 42.82
C GLU A 73 8.10 -6.56 42.18
N GLY A 74 9.03 -7.50 42.29
CA GLY A 74 8.84 -8.88 41.81
C GLY A 74 8.97 -9.04 40.30
N ALA A 75 8.20 -9.98 39.74
CA ALA A 75 8.24 -10.29 38.31
C ALA A 75 7.37 -9.30 37.52
N ALA A 76 7.92 -8.77 36.42
CA ALA A 76 7.21 -7.87 35.52
C ALA A 76 7.14 -8.44 34.10
N HIS A 77 6.04 -8.17 33.42
CA HIS A 77 5.92 -8.33 31.98
C HIS A 77 6.29 -7.00 31.30
N ILE A 78 7.12 -7.07 30.26
CA ILE A 78 7.56 -5.87 29.52
C ILE A 78 6.73 -5.72 28.26
N VAL A 79 5.94 -4.64 28.23
CA VAL A 79 5.20 -4.20 27.05
C VAL A 79 6.05 -3.20 26.28
N VAL A 80 6.51 -3.57 25.09
CA VAL A 80 7.25 -2.67 24.20
C VAL A 80 6.27 -1.93 23.28
N HIS A 81 6.12 -0.62 23.47
CA HIS A 81 5.20 0.21 22.69
C HIS A 81 5.80 0.64 21.35
N ARG A 82 7.10 0.95 21.36
CA ARG A 82 7.87 1.34 20.18
C ARG A 82 9.31 0.90 20.32
N LEU A 83 9.88 0.42 19.21
CA LEU A 83 11.27 -0.01 19.12
C LEU A 83 11.92 0.64 17.89
N VAL A 84 13.07 1.28 18.10
CA VAL A 84 13.90 1.88 17.05
C VAL A 84 15.24 1.16 17.03
N LYS A 85 15.63 0.60 15.87
CA LYS A 85 16.94 -0.02 15.68
C LYS A 85 18.00 1.06 15.47
N LEU A 86 19.15 0.89 16.10
CA LEU A 86 20.32 1.77 16.00
C LEU A 86 21.53 0.96 15.52
N PRO A 87 22.58 1.57 14.95
CA PRO A 87 23.73 0.85 14.37
C PRO A 87 24.43 -0.17 15.30
N ARG A 88 24.32 0.00 16.62
CA ARG A 88 24.94 -0.89 17.63
C ARG A 88 23.94 -1.46 18.65
N GLY A 89 22.64 -1.34 18.39
CA GLY A 89 21.65 -1.70 19.39
C GLY A 89 20.24 -1.27 19.04
N PHE A 90 19.48 -0.93 20.06
CA PHE A 90 18.12 -0.43 19.89
C PHE A 90 17.76 0.53 21.02
N GLN A 91 16.73 1.31 20.77
CA GLN A 91 16.04 2.06 21.79
C GLN A 91 14.60 1.54 21.86
N ALA A 92 14.08 1.39 23.08
CA ALA A 92 12.74 0.88 23.31
C ALA A 92 11.99 1.84 24.24
N PHE A 93 10.79 2.23 23.82
CA PHE A 93 9.79 2.83 24.69
C PHE A 93 8.89 1.72 25.22
N PHE A 94 8.83 1.54 26.53
CA PHE A 94 8.20 0.38 27.14
C PHE A 94 7.48 0.72 28.45
N SER A 95 6.60 -0.19 28.87
CA SER A 95 6.02 -0.22 30.21
C SER A 95 6.31 -1.57 30.87
N ALA A 96 6.69 -1.56 32.14
CA ALA A 96 6.88 -2.75 32.96
C ALA A 96 5.67 -2.92 33.90
N ILE A 97 4.78 -3.83 33.53
CA ILE A 97 3.56 -4.14 34.29
C ILE A 97 3.82 -5.35 35.19
N SER A 98 3.24 -5.39 36.40
CA SER A 98 3.38 -6.57 37.26
C SER A 98 2.86 -7.81 36.55
N LEU A 99 3.54 -8.94 36.73
CA LEU A 99 3.18 -10.18 36.05
C LEU A 99 1.77 -10.64 36.45
N GLU A 100 1.38 -10.45 37.70
CA GLU A 100 0.05 -10.76 38.22
C GLU A 100 -1.04 -9.94 37.49
N LEU A 101 -0.87 -8.63 37.40
CA LEU A 101 -1.86 -7.77 36.74
C LEU A 101 -1.95 -8.10 35.24
N TRP A 102 -0.81 -8.31 34.59
CA TRP A 102 -0.76 -8.76 33.20
C TRP A 102 -1.54 -10.06 32.99
N GLN A 103 -1.25 -11.10 33.79
CA GLN A 103 -1.93 -12.39 33.70
C GLN A 103 -3.43 -12.23 33.90
N ARG A 104 -3.84 -11.49 34.92
CA ARG A 104 -5.25 -11.23 35.22
C ARG A 104 -5.95 -10.50 34.08
N CYS A 105 -5.34 -9.46 33.50
CA CYS A 105 -5.86 -8.75 32.34
C CYS A 105 -6.00 -9.65 31.11
N THR A 106 -4.99 -10.46 30.81
CA THR A 106 -5.03 -11.37 29.66
C THR A 106 -6.06 -12.47 29.82
N GLN A 107 -6.16 -13.06 31.02
CA GLN A 107 -7.16 -14.07 31.32
C GLN A 107 -8.57 -13.48 31.20
N TRP A 108 -8.82 -12.34 31.85
CA TRP A 108 -10.11 -11.67 31.75
C TRP A 108 -10.48 -11.34 30.31
N ALA A 109 -9.55 -10.84 29.50
CA ALA A 109 -9.82 -10.54 28.09
C ALA A 109 -10.16 -11.80 27.27
N GLN A 110 -9.51 -12.94 27.56
CA GLN A 110 -9.78 -14.22 26.91
C GLN A 110 -11.13 -14.84 27.31
N GLU A 111 -11.63 -14.52 28.51
CA GLU A 111 -12.93 -15.01 29.00
C GLU A 111 -14.12 -14.24 28.42
N GLN A 112 -13.89 -13.17 27.65
CA GLN A 112 -14.95 -12.40 27.01
C GLN A 112 -15.51 -13.14 25.80
N ALA A 113 -16.83 -13.04 25.60
CA ALA A 113 -17.52 -13.67 24.48
C ALA A 113 -17.23 -12.96 23.13
N ASP A 114 -16.98 -11.65 23.17
CA ASP A 114 -16.70 -10.82 22.01
C ASP A 114 -15.24 -10.34 21.98
N HIS A 115 -14.82 -9.76 20.85
CA HIS A 115 -13.49 -9.17 20.69
C HIS A 115 -13.20 -8.11 21.77
N CYS A 116 -12.23 -8.41 22.63
CA CYS A 116 -11.75 -7.52 23.69
C CYS A 116 -10.29 -7.17 23.46
N LEU A 117 -10.02 -6.03 22.83
CA LEU A 117 -8.64 -5.59 22.58
C LEU A 117 -8.12 -4.76 23.75
N VAL A 118 -7.06 -5.23 24.40
CA VAL A 118 -6.43 -4.56 25.54
C VAL A 118 -5.18 -3.83 25.09
N MET A 119 -5.00 -2.57 25.50
CA MET A 119 -3.83 -1.74 25.20
C MET A 119 -3.44 -0.87 26.38
N MET A 120 -2.19 -0.40 26.44
CA MET A 120 -1.73 0.54 27.46
C MET A 120 -1.94 1.98 27.00
N ALA A 121 -2.31 2.89 27.91
CA ALA A 121 -2.38 4.33 27.65
C ALA A 121 -1.06 4.90 27.08
N THR A 122 0.08 4.35 27.51
CA THR A 122 1.42 4.69 27.00
C THR A 122 1.63 4.27 25.54
N GLY A 123 0.97 3.20 25.09
CA GLY A 123 0.91 2.85 23.66
C GLY A 123 0.22 3.94 22.84
N LEU A 124 -0.89 4.49 23.37
CA LEU A 124 -1.62 5.60 22.75
C LEU A 124 -0.78 6.87 22.67
N LEU A 125 0.03 7.15 23.70
CA LEU A 125 0.90 8.31 23.75
C LEU A 125 1.91 8.35 22.59
N CYS A 126 2.46 7.20 22.18
CA CYS A 126 3.39 7.14 21.05
C CYS A 126 2.73 6.81 19.71
N HIS A 127 1.41 6.64 19.65
CA HIS A 127 0.73 6.23 18.43
C HIS A 127 0.84 7.31 17.35
N ASN A 128 1.31 6.95 16.15
CA ASN A 128 1.48 7.85 15.00
C ASN A 128 2.38 9.09 15.19
N VAL A 129 3.09 9.22 16.32
CA VAL A 129 4.10 10.28 16.49
C VAL A 129 5.28 10.02 15.54
N GLY A 130 5.52 10.91 14.58
CA GLY A 130 6.58 10.85 13.57
C GLY A 130 7.93 11.37 14.06
N THR A 131 8.95 11.38 13.19
CA THR A 131 10.25 11.99 13.49
C THR A 131 10.10 13.51 13.65
N ASP A 132 10.78 14.06 14.65
CA ASP A 132 10.69 15.45 15.09
C ASP A 132 9.26 15.89 15.41
N GLN A 133 8.53 15.00 16.09
CA GLN A 133 7.22 15.30 16.65
C GLN A 133 7.18 14.87 18.11
N ALA A 134 6.33 15.55 18.89
CA ALA A 134 6.01 15.15 20.24
C ALA A 134 4.50 15.12 20.47
N ARG A 135 4.09 14.29 21.42
CA ARG A 135 2.74 14.29 21.97
C ARG A 135 2.81 14.47 23.47
N VAL A 136 2.06 15.44 23.95
CA VAL A 136 1.84 15.69 25.37
C VAL A 136 0.40 15.34 25.70
N MET A 137 0.21 14.44 26.67
CA MET A 137 -1.11 14.02 27.10
C MET A 137 -1.30 14.15 28.61
N LEU A 138 -2.45 14.68 29.00
CA LEU A 138 -2.95 14.65 30.36
C LEU A 138 -3.79 13.38 30.57
N SER A 139 -3.45 12.58 31.57
CA SER A 139 -4.28 11.48 32.03
C SER A 139 -4.44 11.57 33.54
N GLN A 140 -5.66 11.72 34.01
CA GLN A 140 -6.00 12.09 35.38
C GLN A 140 -5.24 13.36 35.81
N ARG A 141 -4.28 13.21 36.73
CA ARG A 141 -3.37 14.25 37.20
C ARG A 141 -1.91 13.93 36.87
N ARG A 142 -1.71 13.15 35.80
CA ARG A 142 -0.42 12.77 35.23
C ARG A 142 -0.24 13.45 33.88
N LEU A 143 0.82 14.24 33.75
CA LEU A 143 1.21 14.83 32.49
C LEU A 143 2.34 13.98 31.88
N MET A 144 2.16 13.53 30.65
CA MET A 144 3.12 12.67 29.94
C MET A 144 3.56 13.34 28.64
N CYS A 145 4.84 13.27 28.32
CA CYS A 145 5.41 13.74 27.07
C CYS A 145 6.19 12.59 26.43
N PHE A 146 5.84 12.25 25.19
CA PHE A 146 6.64 11.38 24.34
C PHE A 146 7.06 12.16 23.10
N ALA A 147 8.32 12.06 22.71
CA ALA A 147 8.81 12.62 21.47
C ALA A 147 9.65 11.62 20.72
N GLN A 148 9.60 11.71 19.40
CA GLN A 148 10.52 11.03 18.52
C GLN A 148 11.33 12.10 17.81
N THR A 149 12.65 12.02 17.91
CA THR A 149 13.60 12.93 17.26
C THR A 149 14.53 12.13 16.36
N GLU A 150 15.32 12.80 15.52
CA GLU A 150 16.40 12.15 14.75
C GLU A 150 17.40 11.42 15.66
N ALA A 151 17.70 11.98 16.84
CA ALA A 151 18.64 11.40 17.80
C ALA A 151 18.05 10.18 18.57
N GLY A 152 16.73 9.99 18.49
CA GLY A 152 16.01 8.93 19.19
C GLY A 152 14.73 9.40 19.85
N MET A 153 14.12 8.49 20.59
CA MET A 153 12.94 8.71 21.42
C MET A 153 13.33 9.41 22.73
N VAL A 154 12.42 10.24 23.22
CA VAL A 154 12.50 10.89 24.54
C VAL A 154 11.15 10.72 25.21
N PHE A 155 11.16 10.43 26.51
CA PHE A 155 9.95 10.34 27.31
C PHE A 155 10.17 11.01 28.66
N GLY A 156 9.10 11.58 29.18
CA GLY A 156 9.00 11.87 30.60
C GLY A 156 7.55 12.01 31.02
N ALA A 157 7.32 11.80 32.31
CA ALA A 157 6.02 11.98 32.92
C ALA A 157 6.19 12.66 34.28
N THR A 158 5.15 13.38 34.71
CA THR A 158 5.10 13.96 36.04
C THR A 158 3.69 13.84 36.59
N GLN A 159 3.59 13.36 37.82
CA GLN A 159 2.34 13.22 38.56
C GLN A 159 2.17 14.41 39.50
N ALA A 160 0.96 14.99 39.56
CA ALA A 160 0.65 15.96 40.59
C ALA A 160 0.50 15.27 41.96
N LEU A 161 1.33 15.67 42.91
CA LEU A 161 1.25 15.23 44.30
C LEU A 161 0.26 16.12 45.06
N GLY A 162 -0.99 15.67 45.16
CA GLY A 162 -2.08 16.37 45.84
C GLY A 162 -3.24 16.74 44.92
N SER A 163 -4.36 17.11 45.52
CA SER A 163 -5.64 17.38 44.84
C SER A 163 -5.87 18.84 44.42
N GLY A 164 -5.04 19.77 44.89
CA GLY A 164 -5.22 21.20 44.61
C GLY A 164 -4.69 21.64 43.23
N PRO A 165 -5.17 22.77 42.67
CA PRO A 165 -4.69 23.30 41.38
C PRO A 165 -3.19 23.59 41.34
N ALA A 166 -2.62 24.04 42.46
CA ALA A 166 -1.19 24.32 42.59
C ALA A 166 -0.31 23.08 42.37
N ALA A 167 -0.81 21.89 42.75
CA ALA A 167 -0.07 20.64 42.54
C ALA A 167 0.04 20.30 41.04
N MET A 168 -1.02 20.52 40.27
CA MET A 168 -1.00 20.30 38.82
C MET A 168 -0.11 21.33 38.12
N ALA A 169 -0.19 22.60 38.51
CA ALA A 169 0.69 23.65 37.99
C ALA A 169 2.18 23.33 38.25
N SER A 170 2.50 22.79 39.43
CA SER A 170 3.86 22.36 39.76
C SER A 170 4.32 21.19 38.88
N ALA A 171 3.46 20.15 38.73
CA ALA A 171 3.76 19.01 37.88
C ALA A 171 3.98 19.41 36.41
N ALA A 172 3.14 20.30 35.88
CA ALA A 172 3.27 20.82 34.52
C ALA A 172 4.57 21.61 34.33
N LYS A 173 4.95 22.46 35.31
CA LYS A 173 6.23 23.19 35.29
C LYS A 173 7.43 22.25 35.31
N VAL A 174 7.40 21.18 36.11
CA VAL A 174 8.50 20.20 36.16
C VAL A 174 8.65 19.49 34.83
N LEU A 175 7.55 19.00 34.24
CA LEU A 175 7.61 18.30 32.95
C LEU A 175 8.16 19.22 31.85
N THR A 176 7.61 20.43 31.75
CA THR A 176 7.98 21.41 30.72
C THR A 176 9.41 21.92 30.91
N ALA A 177 9.88 22.10 32.14
CA ALA A 177 11.28 22.42 32.42
C ALA A 177 12.22 21.29 31.98
N ASN A 178 11.90 20.04 32.32
CA ASN A 178 12.71 18.87 31.95
C ASN A 178 12.79 18.67 30.42
N HIS A 179 11.76 19.10 29.68
CA HIS A 179 11.70 18.97 28.22
C HIS A 179 11.85 20.31 27.48
N ASN A 180 12.29 21.37 28.16
CA ASN A 180 12.27 22.74 27.61
C ASN A 180 13.04 22.84 26.29
N ALA A 181 14.29 22.39 26.27
CA ALA A 181 15.13 22.44 25.08
C ALA A 181 14.52 21.66 23.89
N LEU A 182 13.86 20.54 24.18
CA LEU A 182 13.19 19.72 23.17
C LEU A 182 11.94 20.43 22.62
N LEU A 183 11.04 20.84 23.50
CA LEU A 183 9.77 21.47 23.12
C LEU A 183 9.99 22.79 22.39
N THR A 184 10.92 23.63 22.87
CA THR A 184 11.31 24.88 22.21
C THR A 184 11.85 24.62 20.80
N ARG A 185 12.65 23.57 20.60
CA ARG A 185 13.20 23.22 19.28
C ARG A 185 12.13 22.72 18.31
N LEU A 186 11.18 21.91 18.81
CA LEU A 186 10.09 21.37 17.99
C LEU A 186 9.11 22.47 17.55
N GLY A 187 8.79 23.40 18.46
CA GLY A 187 7.80 24.44 18.22
C GLY A 187 6.36 23.91 18.24
N PRO A 188 5.37 24.80 18.15
CA PRO A 188 3.95 24.47 18.38
C PRO A 188 3.37 23.51 17.34
N GLU A 189 3.77 23.63 16.08
CA GLU A 189 3.24 22.83 14.95
C GLU A 189 3.68 21.37 14.97
N ALA A 190 4.71 21.04 15.76
CA ALA A 190 5.25 19.68 15.87
C ALA A 190 4.84 18.99 17.19
N VAL A 191 4.06 19.67 18.02
CA VAL A 191 3.63 19.15 19.33
C VAL A 191 2.11 19.00 19.36
N GLU A 192 1.67 17.77 19.55
CA GLU A 192 0.27 17.45 19.75
C GLU A 192 -0.11 17.51 21.24
N TRP A 193 -1.29 18.04 21.54
CA TRP A 193 -1.87 18.13 22.86
C TRP A 193 -3.21 17.39 22.93
N GLY A 194 -3.40 16.57 23.95
CA GLY A 194 -4.69 15.92 24.19
C GLY A 194 -4.92 15.57 25.66
N VAL A 195 -6.19 15.50 26.06
CA VAL A 195 -6.58 14.97 27.37
C VAL A 195 -7.07 13.55 27.18
N LEU A 196 -6.30 12.57 27.64
CA LEU A 196 -6.72 11.17 27.63
C LEU A 196 -7.91 10.97 28.58
N TRP A 197 -7.80 11.50 29.79
CA TRP A 197 -8.89 11.51 30.75
C TRP A 197 -8.62 12.58 31.80
N SER A 198 -9.61 13.38 32.18
CA SER A 198 -9.54 14.22 33.38
C SER A 198 -10.96 14.62 33.77
N THR A 199 -11.26 14.57 35.07
CA THR A 199 -12.51 15.09 35.63
C THR A 199 -12.37 16.56 36.05
N GLN A 200 -11.17 17.13 36.01
CA GLN A 200 -10.88 18.51 36.39
C GLN A 200 -10.52 19.33 35.16
N THR A 201 -11.45 20.14 34.65
CA THR A 201 -11.23 20.97 33.46
C THR A 201 -10.08 21.97 33.67
N SER A 202 -9.95 22.52 34.88
CA SER A 202 -8.89 23.46 35.26
C SER A 202 -7.48 22.87 35.19
N ASP A 203 -7.32 21.55 35.37
CA ASP A 203 -6.03 20.88 35.22
C ASP A 203 -5.58 20.90 33.76
N SER A 204 -6.51 20.69 32.82
CA SER A 204 -6.23 20.75 31.38
C SER A 204 -5.71 22.12 30.98
N ASP A 205 -6.41 23.18 31.37
CA ASP A 205 -6.04 24.56 31.04
C ASP A 205 -4.67 24.93 31.64
N THR A 206 -4.45 24.54 32.90
CA THR A 206 -3.18 24.77 33.60
C THR A 206 -2.01 24.10 32.90
N CYS A 207 -2.19 22.86 32.45
CA CYS A 207 -1.15 22.12 31.74
C CYS A 207 -0.90 22.65 30.34
N LEU A 208 -1.97 22.96 29.61
CA LEU A 208 -1.90 23.53 28.27
C LEU A 208 -1.17 24.87 28.29
N GLU A 209 -1.44 25.73 29.27
CA GLU A 209 -0.74 27.01 29.41
C GLU A 209 0.75 26.82 29.71
N ALA A 210 1.12 25.88 30.59
CA ALA A 210 2.51 25.57 30.84
C ALA A 210 3.22 25.09 29.55
N VAL A 211 2.57 24.25 28.75
CA VAL A 211 3.12 23.77 27.47
C VAL A 211 3.26 24.93 26.48
N ARG A 212 2.23 25.77 26.32
CA ARG A 212 2.26 26.97 25.47
C ARG A 212 3.39 27.92 25.82
N SER A 213 3.64 28.11 27.12
CA SER A 213 4.69 29.01 27.60
C SER A 213 6.09 28.62 27.11
N VAL A 214 6.34 27.32 26.87
CA VAL A 214 7.61 26.81 26.35
C VAL A 214 7.62 26.76 24.82
N LEU A 215 6.49 26.42 24.19
CA LEU A 215 6.40 26.35 22.73
C LEU A 215 6.40 27.73 22.05
N GLY A 216 6.02 28.80 22.77
CA GLY A 216 5.84 30.13 22.20
C GLY A 216 4.58 30.26 21.32
N GLY A 217 3.67 29.29 21.40
CA GLY A 217 2.45 29.21 20.61
C GLY A 217 1.54 28.06 21.04
N ALA A 218 0.37 27.94 20.41
CA ALA A 218 -0.59 26.87 20.71
C ALA A 218 -0.18 25.55 20.05
N PRO A 219 -0.05 24.43 20.79
CA PRO A 219 0.20 23.12 20.19
C PRO A 219 -1.00 22.67 19.33
N LEU A 220 -0.77 21.68 18.47
CA LEU A 220 -1.83 21.04 17.69
C LEU A 220 -2.77 20.28 18.62
N ALA A 221 -4.02 20.73 18.72
CA ALA A 221 -5.04 20.04 19.51
C ALA A 221 -5.46 18.73 18.82
N MET A 222 -5.36 17.62 19.55
CA MET A 222 -5.92 16.35 19.14
C MET A 222 -7.45 16.43 19.14
N PRO A 223 -8.14 15.72 18.23
CA PRO A 223 -9.61 15.71 18.19
C PRO A 223 -10.15 15.04 19.45
N ASP A 224 -10.72 15.83 20.35
CA ASP A 224 -11.40 15.38 21.54
C ASP A 224 -12.90 15.16 21.28
N GLN A 225 -13.50 14.34 22.14
CA GLN A 225 -14.93 14.10 22.17
C GLN A 225 -15.49 14.59 23.51
N GLU A 226 -16.59 15.34 23.44
CA GLU A 226 -17.39 15.66 24.62
C GLU A 226 -18.26 14.46 24.99
N LEU A 227 -18.11 14.00 26.23
CA LEU A 227 -18.89 12.94 26.85
C LEU A 227 -19.55 13.45 28.14
N VAL A 228 -20.55 12.72 28.62
CA VAL A 228 -21.25 13.03 29.88
C VAL A 228 -20.95 11.95 30.92
N LEU A 229 -20.38 12.33 32.06
CA LEU A 229 -20.16 11.48 33.23
C LEU A 229 -21.01 11.99 34.39
N ALA A 230 -21.96 11.19 34.86
CA ALA A 230 -22.83 11.56 35.99
C ALA A 230 -23.52 12.96 35.84
N GLY A 231 -23.78 13.39 34.60
CA GLY A 231 -24.36 14.69 34.28
C GLY A 231 -23.35 15.82 34.05
N GLU A 232 -22.06 15.59 34.30
CA GLU A 232 -20.99 16.55 34.03
C GLU A 232 -20.34 16.30 32.66
N ARG A 233 -19.91 17.38 32.00
CA ARG A 233 -19.25 17.31 30.69
C ARG A 233 -17.76 17.03 30.87
N VAL A 234 -17.27 16.03 30.15
CA VAL A 234 -15.87 15.60 30.13
C VAL A 234 -15.37 15.59 28.69
N HIS A 235 -14.21 16.21 28.47
CA HIS A 235 -13.54 16.21 27.18
C HIS A 235 -12.42 15.17 27.18
N THR A 236 -12.41 14.29 26.19
CA THR A 236 -11.42 13.21 26.11
C THR A 236 -11.10 12.80 24.68
N VAL A 237 -9.82 12.51 24.41
CA VAL A 237 -9.36 11.91 23.14
C VAL A 237 -9.43 10.37 23.16
N LEU A 238 -9.77 9.77 24.30
CA LEU A 238 -9.66 8.32 24.54
C LEU A 238 -10.39 7.47 23.48
N PRO A 239 -11.68 7.69 23.16
CA PRO A 239 -12.37 6.80 22.23
C PRO A 239 -11.79 6.85 20.81
N ALA A 240 -11.49 8.05 20.32
CA ALA A 240 -10.91 8.25 19.00
C ALA A 240 -9.50 7.67 18.91
N LEU A 241 -8.66 7.94 19.91
CA LEU A 241 -7.28 7.48 19.92
C LEU A 241 -7.16 5.97 20.14
N ALA A 242 -7.99 5.37 21.00
CA ALA A 242 -8.03 3.93 21.21
C ALA A 242 -8.41 3.21 19.91
N ARG A 243 -9.41 3.72 19.19
CA ARG A 243 -9.85 3.21 17.88
C ARG A 243 -8.71 3.20 16.85
N GLU A 244 -7.98 4.30 16.73
CA GLU A 244 -6.87 4.42 15.78
C GLU A 244 -5.70 3.50 16.15
N ALA A 245 -5.40 3.41 17.45
CA ALA A 245 -4.27 2.66 17.97
C ALA A 245 -4.51 1.15 18.09
N ALA A 246 -5.76 0.70 18.20
CA ALA A 246 -6.15 -0.68 18.54
C ALA A 246 -5.39 -1.74 17.73
N GLY A 247 -5.35 -1.61 16.41
CA GLY A 247 -4.68 -2.62 15.57
C GLY A 247 -3.16 -2.73 15.79
N ARG A 248 -2.51 -1.68 16.29
CA ARG A 248 -1.04 -1.62 16.46
C ARG A 248 -0.62 -1.90 17.90
N HIS A 249 -1.30 -1.31 18.86
CA HIS A 249 -0.91 -1.32 20.27
C HIS A 249 -1.71 -2.31 21.13
N ALA A 250 -2.68 -3.02 20.56
CA ALA A 250 -3.32 -4.12 21.27
C ALA A 250 -2.30 -5.21 21.63
N LEU A 251 -2.39 -5.64 22.87
CA LEU A 251 -1.53 -6.63 23.53
C LEU A 251 -1.97 -8.07 23.20
N ASN A 252 -3.15 -8.20 22.58
CA ASN A 252 -3.74 -9.45 22.14
C ASN A 252 -2.87 -10.18 21.08
N PRO A 253 -3.02 -11.51 20.97
CA PRO A 253 -2.43 -12.30 19.89
C PRO A 253 -2.71 -11.71 18.51
N SER A 254 -1.83 -12.01 17.54
CA SER A 254 -1.95 -11.50 16.17
C SER A 254 -3.28 -11.87 15.50
N LEU A 255 -3.81 -13.07 15.79
CA LEU A 255 -5.07 -13.55 15.21
C LEU A 255 -6.26 -12.68 15.62
N GLU A 256 -6.39 -12.33 16.91
CA GLU A 256 -7.47 -11.46 17.41
C GLU A 256 -7.39 -10.05 16.83
N ARG A 257 -6.16 -9.51 16.67
CA ARG A 257 -5.95 -8.21 16.02
C ARG A 257 -6.36 -8.24 14.54
N VAL A 258 -6.11 -9.34 13.85
CA VAL A 258 -6.53 -9.54 12.45
C VAL A 258 -8.04 -9.70 12.37
N ALA A 259 -8.66 -10.45 13.28
CA ALA A 259 -10.11 -10.63 13.34
C ALA A 259 -10.84 -9.28 13.55
N TRP A 260 -10.39 -8.49 14.52
CA TRP A 260 -10.92 -7.15 14.77
C TRP A 260 -10.74 -6.22 13.56
N ARG A 261 -9.58 -6.27 12.89
CA ARG A 261 -9.38 -5.52 11.64
C ARG A 261 -10.34 -6.01 10.55
N ALA A 262 -10.48 -7.33 10.39
CA ALA A 262 -11.32 -7.92 9.37
C ALA A 262 -12.76 -7.44 9.51
N GLU A 263 -13.34 -7.47 10.71
CA GLU A 263 -14.69 -6.94 10.99
C GLU A 263 -14.87 -5.49 10.54
N ARG A 264 -13.84 -4.65 10.74
CA ARG A 264 -13.85 -3.25 10.33
C ARG A 264 -13.75 -3.06 8.81
N TRP A 265 -13.08 -3.98 8.11
CA TRP A 265 -12.96 -3.96 6.66
C TRP A 265 -14.10 -4.71 5.94
N VAL A 266 -14.91 -5.53 6.62
CA VAL A 266 -16.02 -6.25 5.98
C VAL A 266 -16.96 -5.28 5.28
N ALA A 267 -17.40 -4.19 5.94
CA ALA A 267 -18.32 -3.22 5.36
C ALA A 267 -17.79 -2.51 4.10
N PRO A 268 -16.56 -1.94 4.08
CA PRO A 268 -16.03 -1.37 2.85
C PRO A 268 -15.74 -2.45 1.79
N ILE A 269 -15.32 -3.65 2.17
CA ILE A 269 -15.11 -4.76 1.22
C ILE A 269 -16.44 -5.20 0.59
N THR A 270 -17.54 -5.28 1.35
CA THR A 270 -18.85 -5.63 0.79
C THR A 270 -19.36 -4.57 -0.17
N VAL A 271 -19.13 -3.28 0.12
CA VAL A 271 -19.44 -2.18 -0.81
C VAL A 271 -18.63 -2.30 -2.11
N VAL A 272 -17.32 -2.54 -2.01
CA VAL A 272 -16.45 -2.74 -3.19
C VAL A 272 -16.88 -3.98 -3.97
N THR A 273 -17.22 -5.08 -3.29
CA THR A 273 -17.66 -6.32 -3.92
C THR A 273 -18.99 -6.14 -4.64
N ALA A 274 -19.93 -5.39 -4.03
CA ALA A 274 -21.20 -5.03 -4.66
C ALA A 274 -21.00 -4.15 -5.90
N LEU A 275 -20.07 -3.19 -5.84
CA LEU A 275 -19.69 -2.35 -6.99
C LEU A 275 -19.09 -3.19 -8.13
N VAL A 276 -18.19 -4.12 -7.82
CA VAL A 276 -17.62 -5.04 -8.81
C VAL A 276 -18.72 -5.91 -9.43
N GLY A 277 -19.64 -6.42 -8.60
CA GLY A 277 -20.80 -7.19 -9.08
C GLY A 277 -21.71 -6.38 -10.02
N LEU A 278 -21.94 -5.10 -9.72
CA LEU A 278 -22.71 -4.21 -10.58
C LEU A 278 -22.01 -3.97 -11.92
N VAL A 279 -20.69 -3.71 -11.90
CA VAL A 279 -19.90 -3.55 -13.12
C VAL A 279 -19.94 -4.81 -13.98
N LEU A 280 -19.77 -6.00 -13.37
CA LEU A 280 -19.87 -7.27 -14.08
C LEU A 280 -21.26 -7.51 -14.67
N ALA A 281 -22.33 -7.11 -13.98
CA ALA A 281 -23.69 -7.20 -14.51
C ALA A 281 -23.88 -6.28 -15.74
N ILE A 282 -23.39 -5.04 -15.68
CA ILE A 282 -23.44 -4.09 -16.81
C ILE A 282 -22.66 -4.64 -18.02
N VAL A 283 -21.44 -5.15 -17.79
CA VAL A 283 -20.62 -5.76 -18.84
C VAL A 283 -21.34 -6.99 -19.43
N GLY A 284 -21.96 -7.83 -18.60
CA GLY A 284 -22.74 -8.98 -19.04
C GLY A 284 -23.89 -8.58 -19.97
N VAL A 285 -24.61 -7.50 -19.67
CA VAL A 285 -25.67 -6.96 -20.53
C VAL A 285 -25.09 -6.44 -21.85
N MET A 286 -23.99 -5.68 -21.82
CA MET A 286 -23.35 -5.18 -23.05
C MET A 286 -22.86 -6.31 -23.95
N VAL A 287 -22.20 -7.33 -23.40
CA VAL A 287 -21.75 -8.50 -24.15
C VAL A 287 -22.94 -9.27 -24.72
N GLY A 288 -24.03 -9.40 -23.95
CA GLY A 288 -25.29 -9.98 -24.43
C GLY A 288 -25.87 -9.23 -25.63
N GLN A 289 -25.88 -7.89 -25.59
CA GLN A 289 -26.34 -7.06 -26.70
C GLN A 289 -25.43 -7.19 -27.93
N MET A 290 -24.11 -7.21 -27.75
CA MET A 290 -23.15 -7.42 -28.86
C MET A 290 -23.30 -8.82 -29.49
N ALA A 291 -23.52 -9.86 -28.68
CA ALA A 291 -23.76 -11.21 -29.17
C ALA A 291 -25.06 -11.29 -30.00
N GLU A 292 -26.11 -10.57 -29.59
CA GLU A 292 -27.36 -10.51 -30.34
C GLU A 292 -27.21 -9.71 -31.65
N GLN A 293 -26.44 -8.62 -31.64
CA GLN A 293 -26.06 -7.89 -32.85
C GLN A 293 -25.26 -8.77 -33.84
N GLN A 294 -24.34 -9.59 -33.35
CA GLN A 294 -23.60 -10.53 -34.19
C GLN A 294 -24.46 -11.66 -34.74
N ARG A 295 -25.41 -12.18 -33.95
CA ARG A 295 -26.37 -13.19 -34.43
C ARG A 295 -27.27 -12.64 -35.53
N THR A 296 -27.82 -11.44 -35.33
CA THR A 296 -28.67 -10.78 -36.33
C THR A 296 -27.88 -10.43 -37.60
N ALA A 297 -26.64 -9.95 -37.47
CA ALA A 297 -25.76 -9.75 -38.62
C ALA A 297 -25.44 -11.06 -39.37
N GLY A 298 -25.17 -12.16 -38.65
CA GLY A 298 -24.93 -13.47 -39.25
C GLY A 298 -26.16 -14.07 -39.93
N LEU A 299 -27.36 -13.82 -39.40
CA LEU A 299 -28.63 -14.19 -40.06
C LEU A 299 -28.84 -13.39 -41.35
N ASN A 300 -28.51 -12.10 -41.35
CA ASN A 300 -28.58 -11.25 -42.55
C ASN A 300 -27.55 -11.66 -43.62
N GLN A 301 -26.33 -12.05 -43.23
CA GLN A 301 -25.35 -12.57 -44.19
C GLN A 301 -25.79 -13.90 -44.80
N ARG A 302 -26.48 -14.76 -44.04
CA ARG A 302 -27.05 -16.00 -44.58
C ARG A 302 -28.17 -15.72 -45.58
N SER A 303 -29.03 -14.74 -45.32
CA SER A 303 -30.08 -14.37 -46.27
C SER A 303 -29.50 -13.74 -47.54
N GLU A 304 -28.43 -12.95 -47.43
CA GLU A 304 -27.68 -12.42 -48.58
C GLU A 304 -27.00 -13.52 -49.40
N LEU A 305 -26.40 -14.52 -48.75
CA LEU A 305 -25.80 -15.67 -49.44
C LEU A 305 -26.85 -16.52 -50.16
N THR A 306 -28.03 -16.74 -49.56
CA THR A 306 -29.14 -17.40 -50.27
C THR A 306 -29.59 -16.60 -51.48
N ALA A 307 -29.70 -15.27 -51.36
CA ALA A 307 -30.07 -14.41 -52.49
C ALA A 307 -29.00 -14.37 -53.59
N LEU A 308 -27.71 -14.42 -53.23
CA LEU A 308 -26.61 -14.53 -54.19
C LEU A 308 -26.60 -15.92 -54.85
N GLN A 309 -26.90 -16.98 -54.13
CA GLN A 309 -26.97 -18.32 -54.68
C GLN A 309 -28.15 -18.49 -55.65
N ASP A 310 -29.30 -17.88 -55.35
CA ASP A 310 -30.44 -17.78 -56.27
C ASP A 310 -30.06 -16.98 -57.53
N ARG A 311 -29.30 -15.89 -57.38
CA ARG A 311 -28.76 -15.13 -58.52
C ARG A 311 -27.74 -15.93 -59.33
N ILE A 312 -26.87 -16.71 -58.70
CA ILE A 312 -25.89 -17.57 -59.38
C ILE A 312 -26.61 -18.69 -60.14
N GLN A 313 -27.66 -19.29 -59.57
CA GLN A 313 -28.50 -20.26 -60.30
C GLN A 313 -29.25 -19.60 -61.48
N ALA A 314 -29.72 -18.36 -61.32
CA ALA A 314 -30.33 -17.60 -62.40
C ALA A 314 -29.33 -17.16 -63.50
N VAL A 315 -28.03 -17.09 -63.18
CA VAL A 315 -26.95 -16.81 -64.15
C VAL A 315 -26.41 -18.10 -64.78
N ALA A 316 -26.50 -19.25 -64.10
CA ALA A 316 -26.13 -20.56 -64.65
C ALA A 316 -27.04 -21.02 -65.81
N THR A 317 -28.20 -20.39 -66.00
CA THR A 317 -29.13 -20.63 -67.11
C THR A 317 -28.90 -19.70 -68.31
N VAL A 318 -27.86 -18.85 -68.30
CA VAL A 318 -27.52 -17.96 -69.42
C VAL A 318 -26.18 -18.36 -70.03
N GLU A 319 -26.20 -18.73 -71.32
CA GLU A 319 -25.03 -19.11 -72.12
C GLU A 319 -23.89 -18.08 -72.04
N ALA A 320 -22.67 -18.60 -71.81
CA ALA A 320 -21.46 -17.82 -71.57
C ALA A 320 -20.94 -17.07 -72.81
N PRO A 321 -20.43 -15.83 -72.66
CA PRO A 321 -19.48 -15.26 -73.60
C PRO A 321 -18.04 -15.40 -73.07
N LEU A 322 -17.24 -16.17 -73.81
CA LEU A 322 -15.78 -16.26 -73.71
C LEU A 322 -15.11 -14.89 -73.91
N LYS A 323 -14.37 -14.41 -72.90
CA LYS A 323 -13.18 -13.55 -73.07
C LYS A 323 -12.28 -13.65 -71.83
N LEU A 324 -11.32 -14.58 -71.89
CA LEU A 324 -10.28 -14.79 -70.89
C LEU A 324 -9.28 -13.63 -70.90
N LEU A 325 -8.98 -13.10 -69.71
CA LEU A 325 -7.88 -12.17 -69.46
C LEU A 325 -6.52 -12.87 -69.74
N PRO A 326 -5.49 -12.16 -70.25
CA PRO A 326 -4.23 -12.77 -70.65
C PRO A 326 -3.43 -13.36 -69.48
N VAL A 327 -3.06 -14.63 -69.60
CA VAL A 327 -2.31 -15.48 -68.66
C VAL A 327 -1.01 -14.86 -68.10
N ALA A 328 -0.48 -13.81 -68.73
CA ALA A 328 0.75 -13.13 -68.32
C ALA A 328 0.61 -12.23 -67.07
N GLU A 329 -0.59 -11.75 -66.74
CA GLU A 329 -0.81 -10.96 -65.52
C GLU A 329 -1.01 -11.86 -64.29
N PHE A 330 -1.57 -13.06 -64.48
CA PHE A 330 -1.77 -14.04 -63.41
C PHE A 330 -0.47 -14.71 -62.97
N SER A 331 0.44 -15.02 -63.92
CA SER A 331 1.75 -15.58 -63.58
C SER A 331 2.62 -14.59 -62.80
N ARG A 332 2.61 -13.30 -63.16
CA ARG A 332 3.30 -12.24 -62.39
C ARG A 332 2.72 -12.03 -60.99
N ALA A 333 1.40 -12.09 -60.86
CA ALA A 333 0.74 -11.96 -59.55
C ALA A 333 1.03 -13.15 -58.61
N MET A 334 1.22 -14.36 -59.16
CA MET A 334 1.66 -15.51 -58.37
C MET A 334 3.16 -15.47 -58.01
N ASP A 335 4.03 -15.01 -58.91
CA ASP A 335 5.48 -14.91 -58.67
C ASP A 335 5.82 -13.84 -57.61
N ASP A 336 5.14 -12.70 -57.62
CA ASP A 336 5.27 -11.65 -56.59
C ASP A 336 4.73 -12.11 -55.23
N GLY A 337 3.69 -12.95 -55.22
CA GLY A 337 3.11 -13.55 -54.01
C GLY A 337 4.04 -14.57 -53.34
N ALA A 338 4.74 -15.38 -54.14
CA ALA A 338 5.66 -16.41 -53.64
C ALA A 338 6.95 -15.82 -53.05
N ARG A 339 7.47 -14.71 -53.60
CA ARG A 339 8.72 -14.07 -53.12
C ARG A 339 8.57 -13.29 -51.80
N HIS A 340 7.34 -12.97 -51.41
CA HIS A 340 7.03 -12.29 -50.15
C HIS A 340 6.38 -13.23 -49.11
N ASP A 341 6.58 -14.55 -49.25
CA ASP A 341 6.17 -15.52 -48.23
C ASP A 341 6.88 -15.20 -46.90
N PRO A 342 6.14 -14.76 -45.86
CA PRO A 342 6.72 -14.42 -44.57
C PRO A 342 7.42 -15.61 -43.91
N VAL A 343 6.97 -16.83 -44.17
CA VAL A 343 7.51 -18.03 -43.54
C VAL A 343 8.90 -18.35 -44.11
N ALA A 344 9.03 -18.33 -45.43
CA ALA A 344 10.31 -18.52 -46.11
C ALA A 344 11.31 -17.41 -45.74
N PHE A 345 10.87 -16.16 -45.66
CA PHE A 345 11.72 -15.04 -45.26
C PHE A 345 12.21 -15.16 -43.81
N LEU A 346 11.34 -15.50 -42.86
CA LEU A 346 11.72 -15.69 -41.46
C LEU A 346 12.71 -16.85 -41.28
N ALA A 347 12.56 -17.93 -42.06
CA ALA A 347 13.52 -19.04 -42.05
C ALA A 347 14.90 -18.61 -42.54
N LEU A 348 14.96 -17.85 -43.64
CA LEU A 348 16.20 -17.27 -44.16
C LEU A 348 16.84 -16.31 -43.16
N LEU A 349 16.05 -15.42 -42.56
CA LEU A 349 16.52 -14.44 -41.59
C LEU A 349 17.13 -15.13 -40.36
N LYS A 350 16.47 -16.17 -39.84
CA LYS A 350 16.99 -16.97 -38.73
C LYS A 350 18.31 -17.64 -39.08
N ALA A 351 18.46 -18.16 -40.29
CA ALA A 351 19.70 -18.79 -40.74
C ALA A 351 20.85 -17.76 -40.86
N ALA A 352 20.56 -16.56 -41.36
CA ALA A 352 21.56 -15.51 -41.55
C ALA A 352 21.99 -14.82 -40.24
N SER A 353 21.10 -14.66 -39.26
CA SER A 353 21.42 -13.93 -38.01
C SER A 353 22.39 -14.67 -37.08
N GLY A 354 22.42 -16.02 -37.12
CA GLY A 354 23.33 -16.80 -36.29
C GLY A 354 23.13 -16.58 -34.77
N ARG A 355 24.22 -16.65 -33.99
CA ARG A 355 24.22 -16.41 -32.53
C ARG A 355 24.60 -14.98 -32.12
N ASP A 356 25.15 -14.20 -33.05
CA ASP A 356 25.75 -12.89 -32.79
C ASP A 356 24.75 -11.73 -32.98
N ILE A 357 23.59 -12.00 -33.62
CA ILE A 357 22.56 -11.01 -33.91
C ILE A 357 21.23 -11.46 -33.32
N HIS A 358 20.60 -10.58 -32.55
CA HIS A 358 19.25 -10.76 -32.04
C HIS A 358 18.27 -9.89 -32.82
N ILE A 359 17.36 -10.52 -33.58
CA ILE A 359 16.29 -9.81 -34.30
C ILE A 359 15.16 -9.48 -33.33
N GLN A 360 14.84 -8.19 -33.20
CA GLN A 360 13.78 -7.71 -32.32
C GLN A 360 12.44 -7.62 -33.02
N ARG A 361 12.44 -7.20 -34.30
CA ARG A 361 11.21 -6.95 -35.03
C ARG A 361 11.40 -7.16 -36.53
N VAL A 362 10.40 -7.75 -37.16
CA VAL A 362 10.27 -7.84 -38.61
C VAL A 362 8.90 -7.30 -39.00
N ARG A 363 8.84 -6.38 -39.95
CA ARG A 363 7.59 -5.82 -40.50
C ARG A 363 7.60 -5.94 -42.01
N LEU A 364 6.48 -6.35 -42.60
CA LEU A 364 6.24 -6.23 -44.02
C LEU A 364 5.57 -4.88 -44.26
N GLU A 365 6.31 -3.93 -44.83
CA GLU A 365 5.84 -2.59 -45.13
C GLU A 365 5.51 -2.49 -46.64
N ALA A 366 4.37 -1.88 -46.96
CA ALA A 366 4.04 -1.49 -48.32
C ALA A 366 4.35 0.00 -48.46
N ALA A 367 5.13 0.39 -49.48
CA ALA A 367 5.47 1.79 -49.67
C ALA A 367 4.20 2.63 -49.90
N VAL A 368 4.08 3.74 -49.19
CA VAL A 368 2.94 4.67 -49.29
C VAL A 368 2.86 5.19 -50.73
N GLY A 369 1.76 4.89 -51.42
CA GLY A 369 1.52 5.32 -52.80
C GLY A 369 1.92 4.34 -53.90
N GLN A 370 2.50 3.17 -53.58
CA GLN A 370 2.79 2.10 -54.54
C GLN A 370 2.43 0.72 -53.96
N ALA A 371 1.21 0.24 -54.23
CA ALA A 371 0.70 -1.05 -53.74
C ALA A 371 1.50 -2.30 -54.21
N ARG A 372 2.50 -2.12 -55.09
CA ARG A 372 3.29 -3.20 -55.71
C ARG A 372 4.72 -3.37 -55.17
N SER A 373 5.24 -2.46 -54.35
CA SER A 373 6.57 -2.62 -53.73
C SER A 373 6.42 -2.92 -52.24
N ARG A 374 6.61 -4.19 -51.87
CA ARG A 374 6.64 -4.65 -50.48
C ARG A 374 8.09 -4.78 -50.05
N ALA A 375 8.40 -4.31 -48.84
CA ALA A 375 9.73 -4.39 -48.26
C ALA A 375 9.65 -4.97 -46.85
N PHE A 376 10.64 -5.79 -46.48
CA PHE A 376 10.77 -6.23 -45.10
C PHE A 376 11.66 -5.27 -44.34
N ARG A 377 11.13 -4.65 -43.29
CA ARG A 377 11.92 -3.90 -42.32
C ARG A 377 12.35 -4.83 -41.19
N VAL A 378 13.65 -4.94 -40.98
CA VAL A 378 14.24 -5.79 -39.95
C VAL A 378 15.01 -4.91 -38.96
N ASP A 379 14.59 -4.95 -37.70
CA ASP A 379 15.23 -4.27 -36.58
C ASP A 379 15.94 -5.32 -35.70
N GLY A 380 17.21 -5.09 -35.39
CA GLY A 380 18.01 -6.03 -34.60
C GLY A 380 19.10 -5.36 -33.75
N VAL A 381 19.69 -6.14 -32.84
CA VAL A 381 20.80 -5.71 -31.99
C VAL A 381 21.93 -6.74 -32.06
N VAL A 382 23.16 -6.24 -32.13
CA VAL A 382 24.38 -7.04 -32.18
C VAL A 382 24.90 -7.32 -30.78
N ALA A 383 25.38 -8.55 -30.54
CA ALA A 383 26.03 -8.90 -29.29
C ALA A 383 27.31 -8.06 -29.03
N PRO A 384 27.63 -7.75 -27.76
CA PRO A 384 28.86 -7.01 -27.43
C PRO A 384 30.11 -7.72 -27.96
N GLY A 385 30.98 -6.98 -28.68
CA GLY A 385 32.23 -7.51 -29.25
C GLY A 385 32.12 -8.15 -30.64
N ALA A 386 30.92 -8.26 -31.22
CA ALA A 386 30.69 -8.85 -32.54
C ALA A 386 30.50 -7.80 -33.67
N SER A 387 31.38 -6.79 -33.72
CA SER A 387 31.24 -5.62 -34.62
C SER A 387 31.17 -5.96 -36.12
N THR A 388 31.70 -7.12 -36.54
CA THR A 388 31.67 -7.58 -37.94
C THR A 388 30.44 -8.41 -38.30
N ALA A 389 29.58 -8.73 -37.33
CA ALA A 389 28.42 -9.60 -37.52
C ALA A 389 27.39 -8.99 -38.49
N VAL A 390 27.13 -7.68 -38.40
CA VAL A 390 26.19 -6.99 -39.29
C VAL A 390 26.67 -7.05 -40.74
N THR A 391 27.97 -6.80 -40.99
CA THR A 391 28.54 -6.87 -42.34
C THR A 391 28.41 -8.27 -42.93
N ARG A 392 28.65 -9.32 -42.12
CA ARG A 392 28.46 -10.72 -42.54
C ARG A 392 26.99 -11.01 -42.86
N TRP A 393 26.08 -10.55 -42.01
CA TRP A 393 24.64 -10.72 -42.20
C TRP A 393 24.14 -10.01 -43.47
N VAL A 394 24.57 -8.77 -43.72
CA VAL A 394 24.26 -8.03 -44.95
C VAL A 394 24.73 -8.82 -46.17
N SER A 395 25.97 -9.31 -46.18
CA SER A 395 26.48 -10.12 -47.30
C SER A 395 25.68 -11.40 -47.54
N GLN A 396 25.23 -12.07 -46.49
CA GLN A 396 24.40 -13.27 -46.61
C GLN A 396 23.01 -12.97 -47.17
N MET A 397 22.39 -11.86 -46.75
CA MET A 397 21.09 -11.44 -47.26
C MET A 397 21.19 -10.97 -48.73
N VAL A 398 22.28 -10.30 -49.13
CA VAL A 398 22.55 -9.96 -50.53
C VAL A 398 22.72 -11.23 -51.38
N ALA A 399 23.50 -12.21 -50.90
CA ALA A 399 23.67 -13.49 -51.59
C ALA A 399 22.33 -14.26 -51.75
N ALA A 400 21.40 -14.07 -50.81
CA ALA A 400 20.05 -14.63 -50.87
C ALA A 400 19.06 -13.83 -51.74
N GLY A 401 19.55 -12.82 -52.47
CA GLY A 401 18.74 -12.06 -53.44
C GLY A 401 18.01 -10.85 -52.86
N TRP A 402 18.44 -10.33 -51.70
CA TRP A 402 17.86 -9.13 -51.08
C TRP A 402 18.75 -7.91 -51.27
N THR A 403 18.16 -6.78 -51.62
CA THR A 403 18.83 -5.48 -51.59
C THR A 403 18.53 -4.82 -50.25
N LEU A 404 19.58 -4.49 -49.48
CA LEU A 404 19.45 -3.92 -48.15
C LEU A 404 19.76 -2.42 -48.17
N LYS A 405 18.89 -1.62 -47.56
CA LYS A 405 19.08 -0.19 -47.33
C LYS A 405 19.09 0.07 -45.83
N ALA A 406 20.17 0.67 -45.32
CA ALA A 406 20.25 1.05 -43.91
C ALA A 406 19.23 2.16 -43.61
N VAL A 407 18.53 2.02 -42.48
CA VAL A 407 17.53 2.99 -41.99
C VAL A 407 17.83 3.26 -40.53
N ASP A 408 17.39 4.42 -40.02
CA ASP A 408 17.53 4.73 -38.61
C ASP A 408 16.79 3.69 -37.74
N PRO A 409 17.44 3.14 -36.70
CA PRO A 409 16.83 2.17 -35.83
C PRO A 409 15.69 2.80 -35.05
N THR A 410 14.58 2.07 -34.92
CA THR A 410 13.39 2.54 -34.18
C THR A 410 13.72 2.82 -32.70
N TYR A 411 14.73 2.15 -32.15
CA TYR A 411 15.22 2.34 -30.77
C TYR A 411 16.76 2.49 -30.77
N PRO A 412 17.31 3.62 -30.27
CA PRO A 412 18.74 3.86 -30.26
C PRO A 412 19.40 3.18 -29.05
N VAL A 413 19.58 1.86 -29.13
CA VAL A 413 20.31 1.06 -28.14
C VAL A 413 21.73 0.78 -28.65
N PRO A 414 22.78 0.71 -27.81
CA PRO A 414 24.12 0.33 -28.26
C PRO A 414 24.11 -0.99 -29.05
N GLY A 415 24.59 -0.95 -30.30
CA GLY A 415 24.59 -2.11 -31.19
C GLY A 415 23.29 -2.34 -31.98
N ALA A 416 22.31 -1.43 -31.91
CA ALA A 416 21.09 -1.51 -32.72
C ALA A 416 21.35 -1.18 -34.19
N PHE A 417 20.64 -1.88 -35.08
CA PHE A 417 20.61 -1.60 -36.50
C PHE A 417 19.20 -1.81 -37.07
N SER A 418 18.91 -1.14 -38.19
CA SER A 418 17.68 -1.36 -38.97
C SER A 418 18.01 -1.37 -40.46
N TYR A 419 17.46 -2.34 -41.17
CA TYR A 419 17.54 -2.42 -42.63
C TYR A 419 16.17 -2.62 -43.24
N GLU A 420 15.95 -1.97 -44.36
CA GLU A 420 14.86 -2.24 -45.28
C GLU A 420 15.38 -3.18 -46.37
N LEU A 421 14.70 -4.32 -46.55
CA LEU A 421 15.06 -5.37 -47.49
C LEU A 421 14.02 -5.44 -48.60
N VAL A 422 14.48 -5.20 -49.82
CA VAL A 422 13.66 -5.31 -51.03
C VAL A 422 14.19 -6.47 -51.86
N ALA A 423 13.32 -7.31 -52.40
CA ALA A 423 13.73 -8.38 -53.29
C ALA A 423 14.47 -7.78 -54.51
N ALA A 424 15.70 -8.23 -54.77
CA ALA A 424 16.47 -7.74 -55.90
C ALA A 424 15.74 -8.11 -57.21
N ALA A 425 15.50 -7.12 -58.06
CA ALA A 425 14.97 -7.36 -59.40
C ALA A 425 16.00 -8.23 -60.15
N THR A 426 15.60 -9.43 -60.56
CA THR A 426 16.46 -10.30 -61.37
C THR A 426 16.80 -9.55 -62.66
N ALA A 427 18.08 -9.25 -62.85
CA ALA A 427 18.59 -8.72 -64.11
C ALA A 427 18.14 -9.64 -65.25
N SER A 428 17.42 -9.09 -66.22
CA SER A 428 16.96 -9.76 -67.42
C SER A 428 18.14 -10.13 -68.32
N GLY A 429 18.79 -11.25 -68.01
CA GLY A 429 19.79 -11.88 -68.87
C GLY A 429 19.14 -12.97 -69.72
N ASN A 430 18.86 -12.63 -70.99
CA ASN A 430 18.70 -13.61 -72.07
C ASN A 430 19.85 -14.62 -72.04
N VAL A 431 19.56 -15.92 -72.05
CA VAL A 431 20.08 -16.88 -73.04
C VAL A 431 19.10 -18.08 -73.12
N LYS A 432 18.46 -18.23 -74.29
CA LYS A 432 18.05 -19.52 -74.89
C LYS A 432 19.24 -20.03 -75.72
N PRO A 433 19.39 -21.33 -76.02
CA PRO A 433 18.35 -22.33 -76.25
C PRO A 433 18.25 -23.45 -75.21
#